data_AF-A0A9D2CWL2-F1
#
_entry.id   AF-A0A9D2CWL2-F1
#
_cell.length_a   1.000
_cell.length_b   1.000
_cell.length_c   1.000
_cell.angle_alpha   90.00
_cell.angle_beta   90.00
_cell.angle_gamma   90.00
#
_symmetry.space_group_name_H-M   'P 1'
#
loop_
_entity.id
_entity.type
_entity.pdbx_description
1 polymer ?
#
loop_
_entity_poly.entity_id
_entity_poly.type
_entity_poly.pdbx_seq_one_letter_code
_entity_poly.pdbx_strand_id
1 'polypeptide(L)'
;MLLGQKGQSRVAFPEGVHYVTFLVSDGDNVAFNLWAMQDYFSHELHGQFPLGYTISPSLYDLAPAVMRWYFDHAAAGDYFVAGPSGSGYVFPSKMPADKLDAYLSRLDAYLALSGLNFCNILDQGIMDNPQVYEKYLAQPHIDAVFYTGYGEKGEGRIRFADNGKPIIEQRSVLWKGIDGGTDRGEERSVIEQINSRPANPHTAEGYTFVFVHCWTKDQAAVKRVIDGLNENVRVVPPDVFVQLVRQNLSPRQ
;
A
#
# COMPACT_ATOMS: atom_id res chain seq x y z
N MET A 1 -2.31 -3.66 -24.65
CA MET A 1 -3.62 -4.05 -24.11
C MET A 1 -3.77 -3.26 -22.83
N LEU A 2 -4.71 -2.31 -22.71
CA LEU A 2 -4.90 -1.63 -21.43
C LEU A 2 -5.36 -2.66 -20.40
N LEU A 3 -4.60 -2.78 -19.31
CA LEU A 3 -4.99 -3.58 -18.15
C LEU A 3 -5.60 -2.61 -17.13
N GLY A 4 -6.77 -2.95 -16.61
CA GLY A 4 -7.43 -2.17 -15.56
C GLY A 4 -7.75 -3.07 -14.39
N GLN A 5 -7.36 -2.65 -13.18
CA GLN A 5 -7.81 -3.30 -11.95
C GLN A 5 -9.19 -2.78 -11.54
N LYS A 6 -9.96 -3.62 -10.85
CA LYS A 6 -11.29 -3.27 -10.36
C LYS A 6 -11.14 -2.35 -9.13
N GLY A 7 -11.51 -1.08 -9.25
CA GLY A 7 -11.62 -0.17 -8.10
C GLY A 7 -13.04 -0.14 -7.53
N GLN A 8 -13.18 0.18 -6.24
CA GLN A 8 -14.49 0.38 -5.63
C GLN A 8 -14.98 1.82 -5.83
N SER A 9 -16.21 1.95 -6.34
CA SER A 9 -16.88 3.24 -6.48
C SER A 9 -17.74 3.55 -5.25
N ARG A 10 -17.42 4.67 -4.58
CA ARG A 10 -18.21 5.38 -3.56
C ARG A 10 -18.50 4.56 -2.30
N VAL A 11 -17.71 4.81 -1.27
CA VAL A 11 -17.86 4.16 0.05
C VAL A 11 -18.63 5.05 1.01
N ALA A 12 -19.45 4.45 1.88
CA ALA A 12 -20.07 5.18 2.98
C ALA A 12 -19.00 5.51 4.04
N PHE A 13 -19.11 6.66 4.68
CA PHE A 13 -18.14 7.17 5.66
C PHE A 13 -18.72 7.06 7.08
N PRO A 14 -18.71 5.87 7.72
CA PRO A 14 -19.08 5.76 9.13
C PRO A 14 -18.24 6.71 10.00
N GLU A 15 -18.93 7.42 10.88
CA GLU A 15 -18.30 8.16 11.97
C GLU A 15 -17.90 7.19 13.10
N GLY A 16 -16.97 7.63 13.95
CA GLY A 16 -16.59 6.88 15.16
C GLY A 16 -15.88 5.55 14.88
N VAL A 17 -15.16 5.45 13.75
CA VAL A 17 -14.42 4.25 13.35
C VAL A 17 -12.92 4.51 13.20
N HIS A 18 -12.12 3.47 13.43
CA HIS A 18 -10.71 3.43 13.06
C HIS A 18 -10.57 2.64 11.75
N TYR A 19 -9.94 3.21 10.73
CA TYR A 19 -9.77 2.55 9.44
C TYR A 19 -8.42 1.84 9.33
N VAL A 20 -8.43 0.63 8.79
CA VAL A 20 -7.24 -0.20 8.59
C VAL A 20 -7.17 -0.67 7.16
N THR A 21 -5.98 -0.63 6.56
CA THR A 21 -5.70 -1.32 5.30
C THR A 21 -4.41 -2.13 5.41
N PHE A 22 -4.33 -3.22 4.66
CA PHE A 22 -3.19 -4.13 4.62
C PHE A 22 -2.56 -4.09 3.22
N LEU A 23 -1.24 -4.04 3.14
CA LEU A 23 -0.50 -4.13 1.86
C LEU A 23 0.62 -5.18 1.98
N VAL A 24 0.58 -6.20 1.14
CA VAL A 24 1.60 -7.24 1.04
C VAL A 24 2.87 -6.71 0.34
N SER A 25 4.03 -7.04 0.89
CA SER A 25 5.36 -6.59 0.48
C SER A 25 5.91 -7.29 -0.78
N ASP A 26 7.14 -6.91 -1.17
CA ASP A 26 8.02 -7.57 -2.16
C ASP A 26 7.50 -7.64 -3.60
N GLY A 27 6.47 -6.85 -3.92
CA GLY A 27 5.88 -6.82 -5.25
C GLY A 27 6.78 -6.32 -6.37
N ASP A 28 7.88 -5.64 -6.07
CA ASP A 28 8.92 -5.26 -7.04
C ASP A 28 9.70 -6.47 -7.57
N ASN A 29 9.77 -7.54 -6.79
CA ASN A 29 10.48 -8.76 -7.13
C ASN A 29 9.67 -9.60 -8.12
N VAL A 30 10.07 -9.56 -9.39
CA VAL A 30 9.43 -10.34 -10.47
C VAL A 30 9.42 -11.85 -10.16
N ALA A 31 10.43 -12.39 -9.47
CA ALA A 31 10.42 -13.81 -9.10
C ALA A 31 9.33 -14.12 -8.07
N PHE A 32 9.05 -13.21 -7.13
CA PHE A 32 7.91 -13.33 -6.23
C PHE A 32 6.60 -13.29 -7.03
N ASN A 33 6.44 -12.32 -7.94
CA ASN A 33 5.22 -12.20 -8.75
C ASN A 33 4.95 -13.43 -9.63
N LEU A 34 5.99 -14.07 -10.16
CA LEU A 34 5.89 -15.24 -11.05
C LEU A 34 5.74 -16.57 -10.29
N TRP A 35 5.86 -16.57 -8.96
CA TRP A 35 5.88 -17.78 -8.15
C TRP A 35 5.11 -17.63 -6.85
N ALA A 36 5.79 -17.29 -5.75
CA ALA A 36 5.23 -17.36 -4.41
C ALA A 36 4.05 -16.40 -4.18
N MET A 37 3.93 -15.32 -4.96
CA MET A 37 2.76 -14.45 -4.92
C MET A 37 1.49 -15.17 -5.36
N GLN A 38 1.58 -16.12 -6.30
CA GLN A 38 0.41 -16.86 -6.79
C GLN A 38 -0.12 -17.80 -5.71
N ASP A 39 0.78 -18.49 -4.99
CA ASP A 39 0.43 -19.31 -3.82
C ASP A 39 -0.18 -18.45 -2.71
N TYR A 40 0.43 -17.30 -2.42
CA TYR A 40 -0.08 -16.34 -1.43
C TYR A 40 -1.48 -15.84 -1.80
N PHE A 41 -1.68 -15.45 -3.06
CA PHE A 41 -2.92 -14.92 -3.59
C PHE A 41 -4.03 -15.98 -3.56
N SER A 42 -3.69 -17.23 -3.89
CA SER A 42 -4.64 -18.36 -3.97
C SER A 42 -4.90 -19.06 -2.63
N HIS A 43 -4.53 -18.43 -1.51
CA HIS A 43 -4.83 -18.96 -0.17
C HIS A 43 -6.35 -19.19 -0.01
N GLU A 44 -6.75 -20.20 0.77
CA GLU A 44 -8.18 -20.52 1.01
C GLU A 44 -9.02 -19.39 1.63
N LEU A 45 -8.36 -18.34 2.13
CA LEU A 45 -8.98 -17.18 2.76
C LEU A 45 -9.15 -16.02 1.78
N HIS A 46 -8.69 -16.18 0.53
CA HIS A 46 -8.77 -15.16 -0.50
C HIS A 46 -10.21 -14.71 -0.73
N GLY A 47 -10.42 -13.39 -0.75
CA GLY A 47 -11.73 -12.77 -0.90
C GLY A 47 -12.59 -12.71 0.37
N GLN A 48 -12.14 -13.26 1.51
CA GLN A 48 -12.87 -13.13 2.78
C GLN A 48 -12.70 -11.77 3.45
N PHE A 49 -11.63 -11.04 3.13
CA PHE A 49 -11.35 -9.70 3.63
C PHE A 49 -10.58 -8.88 2.58
N PRO A 50 -10.59 -7.54 2.66
CA PRO A 50 -9.83 -6.70 1.75
C PRO A 50 -8.32 -6.83 1.96
N LEU A 51 -7.54 -6.92 0.88
CA LEU A 51 -6.09 -7.04 0.95
C LEU A 51 -5.42 -6.35 -0.25
N GLY A 52 -4.45 -5.49 0.04
CA GLY A 52 -3.58 -4.89 -0.96
C GLY A 52 -2.40 -5.78 -1.30
N TYR A 53 -1.97 -5.77 -2.55
CA TYR A 53 -0.74 -6.43 -3.00
C TYR A 53 0.16 -5.44 -3.70
N THR A 54 1.45 -5.40 -3.34
CA THR A 54 2.43 -4.80 -4.24
C THR A 54 2.66 -5.72 -5.44
N ILE A 55 2.85 -5.15 -6.63
CA ILE A 55 3.16 -5.88 -7.86
C ILE A 55 4.00 -5.01 -8.80
N SER A 56 4.88 -5.63 -9.60
CA SER A 56 5.79 -4.89 -10.47
C SER A 56 5.06 -4.42 -11.74
N PRO A 57 5.03 -3.10 -12.03
CA PRO A 57 4.52 -2.59 -13.31
C PRO A 57 5.24 -3.19 -14.52
N SER A 58 6.50 -3.62 -14.35
CA SER A 58 7.29 -4.24 -15.42
C SER A 58 6.73 -5.60 -15.88
N LEU A 59 5.84 -6.25 -15.11
CA LEU A 59 5.15 -7.46 -15.56
C LEU A 59 4.30 -7.21 -16.81
N TYR A 60 3.87 -5.97 -17.06
CA TYR A 60 3.15 -5.60 -18.27
C TYR A 60 3.91 -6.02 -19.54
N ASP A 61 5.24 -5.89 -19.54
CA ASP A 61 6.09 -6.32 -20.65
C ASP A 61 6.70 -7.70 -20.43
N LEU A 62 7.17 -7.99 -19.20
CA LEU A 62 7.92 -9.20 -18.90
C LEU A 62 7.05 -10.46 -18.85
N ALA A 63 5.82 -10.34 -18.34
CA ALA A 63 4.90 -11.46 -18.17
C ALA A 63 3.43 -10.99 -18.19
N PRO A 64 2.94 -10.42 -19.32
CA PRO A 64 1.60 -9.84 -19.41
C PRO A 64 0.49 -10.84 -19.06
N ALA A 65 0.69 -12.12 -19.35
CA ALA A 65 -0.25 -13.18 -19.01
C ALA A 65 -0.41 -13.36 -17.49
N VAL A 66 0.68 -13.21 -16.73
CA VAL A 66 0.67 -13.33 -15.26
C VAL A 66 -0.01 -12.10 -14.64
N MET A 67 0.33 -10.89 -15.11
CA MET A 67 -0.33 -9.67 -14.63
C MET A 67 -1.84 -9.72 -14.90
N ARG A 68 -2.24 -10.15 -16.10
CA ARG A 68 -3.64 -10.34 -16.44
C ARG A 68 -4.32 -11.38 -15.54
N TRP A 69 -3.63 -12.50 -15.25
CA TRP A 69 -4.18 -13.53 -14.37
C TRP A 69 -4.53 -12.96 -12.99
N TYR A 70 -3.64 -12.17 -12.36
CA TYR A 70 -3.94 -11.53 -11.07
C TYR A 70 -5.15 -10.62 -11.13
N PHE A 71 -5.30 -9.82 -12.20
CA PHE A 71 -6.44 -8.90 -12.33
C PHE A 71 -7.76 -9.63 -12.62
N ASP A 72 -7.72 -10.68 -13.45
CA ASP A 72 -8.90 -11.48 -13.79
C ASP A 72 -9.40 -12.27 -12.56
N HIS A 73 -8.50 -12.64 -11.64
CA HIS A 73 -8.81 -13.42 -10.42
C HIS A 73 -8.95 -12.54 -9.16
N ALA A 74 -8.83 -11.22 -9.27
CA ALA A 74 -9.04 -10.30 -8.16
C ALA A 74 -10.47 -10.37 -7.61
N ALA A 75 -10.57 -10.60 -6.29
CA ALA A 75 -11.79 -10.42 -5.52
C ALA A 75 -12.11 -8.93 -5.36
N ALA A 76 -13.35 -8.61 -4.95
CA ALA A 76 -13.80 -7.22 -4.85
C ALA A 76 -13.04 -6.37 -3.82
N GLY A 77 -12.37 -7.01 -2.85
CA GLY A 77 -11.55 -6.34 -1.83
C GLY A 77 -10.06 -6.32 -2.14
N ASP A 78 -9.62 -6.84 -3.28
CA ASP A 78 -8.22 -6.83 -3.67
C ASP A 78 -7.87 -5.54 -4.40
N TYR A 79 -6.67 -5.02 -4.15
CA TYR A 79 -6.14 -3.88 -4.90
C TYR A 79 -4.64 -3.99 -5.10
N PHE A 80 -4.16 -3.69 -6.30
CA PHE A 80 -2.75 -3.78 -6.66
C PHE A 80 -2.09 -2.39 -6.64
N VAL A 81 -0.91 -2.33 -6.02
CA VAL A 81 -0.07 -1.14 -5.87
C VAL A 81 1.24 -1.39 -6.59
N ALA A 82 1.75 -0.43 -7.36
CA ALA A 82 3.08 -0.54 -7.95
C ALA A 82 4.13 -0.72 -6.84
N GLY A 83 4.85 -1.84 -6.87
CA GLY A 83 5.83 -2.18 -5.84
C GLY A 83 7.04 -1.22 -5.78
N PRO A 84 7.89 -1.35 -4.75
CA PRO A 84 9.09 -0.54 -4.55
C PRO A 84 9.95 -0.30 -5.81
N SER A 85 10.27 0.92 -6.23
CA SER A 85 9.59 2.18 -5.91
C SER A 85 8.99 2.75 -7.21
N GLY A 86 8.20 1.92 -7.91
CA GLY A 86 7.65 2.17 -9.24
C GLY A 86 7.86 0.97 -10.16
N SER A 87 8.39 1.20 -11.37
CA SER A 87 8.60 0.15 -12.38
C SER A 87 9.88 -0.66 -12.14
N GLY A 88 10.69 -0.29 -11.15
CA GLY A 88 11.81 -1.06 -10.65
C GLY A 88 12.22 -0.60 -9.25
N TYR A 89 13.07 -1.40 -8.60
CA TYR A 89 13.53 -1.09 -7.26
C TYR A 89 14.62 -0.01 -7.30
N VAL A 90 14.24 1.20 -6.89
CA VAL A 90 15.11 2.35 -6.75
C VAL A 90 14.86 3.03 -5.40
N PHE A 91 15.90 3.69 -4.88
CA PHE A 91 15.77 4.71 -3.85
C PHE A 91 15.69 6.08 -4.53
N PRO A 92 14.48 6.63 -4.78
CA PRO A 92 14.34 7.89 -5.51
C PRO A 92 15.08 9.05 -4.83
N SER A 93 15.26 9.03 -3.50
CA SER A 93 16.05 10.02 -2.77
C SER A 93 17.53 10.06 -3.16
N LYS A 94 18.04 8.98 -3.77
CA LYS A 94 19.44 8.85 -4.19
C LYS A 94 19.64 9.13 -5.68
N MET A 95 18.57 9.35 -6.44
CA MET A 95 18.67 9.67 -7.86
C MET A 95 19.00 11.15 -8.07
N PRO A 96 19.86 11.50 -9.04
CA PRO A 96 19.97 12.87 -9.51
C PRO A 96 18.60 13.37 -10.00
N ALA A 97 18.29 14.65 -9.77
CA ALA A 97 16.96 15.20 -10.00
C ALA A 97 16.44 14.97 -11.43
N ASP A 98 17.29 15.13 -12.45
CA ASP A 98 16.95 14.91 -13.87
C ASP A 98 16.69 13.43 -14.19
N LYS A 99 17.38 12.51 -13.50
CA LYS A 99 17.16 11.06 -13.64
C LYS A 99 15.88 10.62 -12.96
N LEU A 100 15.53 11.23 -11.83
CA LEU A 100 14.24 11.01 -11.18
C LEU A 100 13.10 11.49 -12.08
N ASP A 101 13.21 12.66 -12.70
CA ASP A 101 12.19 13.19 -13.61
C ASP A 101 11.99 12.27 -14.83
N ALA A 102 13.08 11.82 -15.45
CA ALA A 102 13.03 10.88 -16.57
C ALA A 102 12.46 9.50 -16.17
N TYR A 103 12.78 9.03 -14.96
CA TYR A 103 12.23 7.80 -14.41
C TYR A 103 10.71 7.91 -14.20
N LEU A 104 10.26 8.99 -13.56
CA LEU A 104 8.84 9.21 -13.24
C LEU A 104 7.97 9.41 -14.48
N SER A 105 8.49 10.07 -15.51
CA SER A 105 7.78 10.19 -16.79
C SER A 105 7.55 8.82 -17.46
N ARG A 106 8.52 7.91 -17.36
CA ARG A 106 8.37 6.53 -17.87
C ARG A 106 7.44 5.72 -16.98
N LEU A 107 7.55 5.88 -15.67
CA LEU A 107 6.68 5.24 -14.70
C LEU A 107 5.22 5.61 -14.98
N ASP A 108 4.90 6.89 -15.12
CA ASP A 108 3.53 7.37 -15.40
C ASP A 108 2.93 6.67 -16.64
N ALA A 109 3.70 6.54 -17.72
CA ALA A 109 3.27 5.83 -18.92
C ALA A 109 2.96 4.33 -18.65
N TYR A 110 3.76 3.65 -17.82
CA TYR A 110 3.50 2.26 -17.43
C TYR A 110 2.27 2.14 -16.54
N LEU A 111 2.07 3.07 -15.60
CA LEU A 111 0.90 3.05 -14.72
C LEU A 111 -0.38 3.36 -15.49
N ALA A 112 -0.33 4.21 -16.51
CA ALA A 112 -1.44 4.43 -17.44
C ALA A 112 -1.84 3.16 -18.20
N LEU A 113 -0.87 2.33 -18.61
CA LEU A 113 -1.12 1.08 -19.33
C LEU A 113 -1.57 -0.07 -18.42
N SER A 114 -1.07 -0.09 -17.18
CA SER A 114 -1.27 -1.18 -16.24
C SER A 114 -2.39 -0.96 -15.22
N GLY A 115 -2.88 0.28 -15.08
CA GLY A 115 -3.90 0.63 -14.09
C GLY A 115 -3.40 0.62 -12.63
N LEU A 116 -2.07 0.61 -12.41
CA LEU A 116 -1.48 0.63 -11.07
C LEU A 116 -1.34 2.07 -10.54
N ASN A 117 -2.45 2.69 -10.14
CA ASN A 117 -2.46 4.13 -9.85
C ASN A 117 -1.84 4.53 -8.50
N PHE A 118 -1.45 3.59 -7.64
CA PHE A 118 -0.74 3.88 -6.40
C PHE A 118 0.68 3.32 -6.45
N CYS A 119 1.63 4.01 -5.82
CA CYS A 119 2.99 3.52 -5.69
C CYS A 119 3.33 3.23 -4.22
N ASN A 120 4.02 2.12 -3.98
CA ASN A 120 4.75 1.92 -2.75
C ASN A 120 6.19 2.43 -2.93
N ILE A 121 6.62 3.39 -2.11
CA ILE A 121 8.02 3.82 -2.05
C ILE A 121 8.69 3.14 -0.85
N LEU A 122 9.78 2.42 -1.13
CA LEU A 122 10.74 1.94 -0.14
C LEU A 122 12.02 2.75 -0.29
N ASP A 123 12.32 3.59 0.70
CA ASP A 123 13.50 4.47 0.76
C ASP A 123 13.62 5.00 2.20
N GLN A 124 14.43 6.02 2.47
CA GLN A 124 14.64 6.60 3.80
C GLN A 124 14.26 8.08 3.82
N GLY A 125 13.65 8.54 4.91
CA GLY A 125 13.33 9.94 5.18
C GLY A 125 12.34 10.57 4.19
N ILE A 126 11.53 9.78 3.47
CA ILE A 126 10.65 10.32 2.42
C ILE A 126 9.58 11.24 2.99
N MET A 127 9.04 10.94 4.18
CA MET A 127 8.04 11.80 4.81
C MET A 127 8.55 13.23 5.04
N ASP A 128 9.85 13.44 5.11
CA ASP A 128 10.48 14.75 5.31
C ASP A 128 11.21 15.24 4.04
N ASN A 129 10.95 14.60 2.90
CA ASN A 129 11.53 14.91 1.59
C ASN A 129 10.46 15.23 0.52
N PRO A 130 9.82 16.42 0.59
CA PRO A 130 8.83 16.85 -0.40
C PRO A 130 9.36 16.83 -1.84
N GLN A 131 10.64 17.08 -2.05
CA GLN A 131 11.23 17.07 -3.39
C GLN A 131 11.10 15.72 -4.11
N VAL A 132 10.92 14.63 -3.36
CA VAL A 132 10.67 13.29 -3.92
C VAL A 132 9.18 13.02 -4.05
N TYR A 133 8.40 13.07 -2.96
CA TYR A 133 7.00 12.65 -3.04
C TYR A 133 6.13 13.60 -3.87
N GLU A 134 6.46 14.90 -3.93
CA GLU A 134 5.77 15.84 -4.82
C GLU A 134 5.97 15.45 -6.29
N LYS A 135 7.18 15.03 -6.67
CA LYS A 135 7.45 14.62 -8.06
C LYS A 135 6.68 13.35 -8.45
N TYR A 136 6.55 12.40 -7.54
CA TYR A 136 5.70 11.22 -7.75
C TYR A 136 4.24 11.65 -7.89
N LEU A 137 3.72 12.41 -6.93
CA LEU A 137 2.31 12.78 -6.88
C LEU A 137 1.91 13.82 -7.95
N ALA A 138 2.87 14.53 -8.54
CA ALA A 138 2.67 15.38 -9.71
C ALA A 138 2.35 14.58 -10.99
N GLN A 139 2.71 13.29 -11.05
CA GLN A 139 2.39 12.47 -12.23
C GLN A 139 0.87 12.25 -12.34
N PRO A 140 0.29 12.36 -13.55
CA PRO A 140 -1.16 12.23 -13.75
C PRO A 140 -1.75 10.91 -13.24
N HIS A 141 -1.04 9.79 -13.41
CA HIS A 141 -1.55 8.45 -13.10
C HIS A 141 -1.06 7.90 -11.76
N ILE A 142 -0.37 8.72 -10.93
CA ILE A 142 -0.02 8.38 -9.55
C ILE A 142 -0.93 9.16 -8.61
N ASP A 143 -1.89 8.49 -7.99
CA ASP A 143 -2.94 9.11 -7.18
C ASP A 143 -2.66 9.11 -5.68
N ALA A 144 -1.76 8.23 -5.21
CA ALA A 144 -1.31 8.16 -3.83
C ALA A 144 0.02 7.41 -3.71
N VAL A 145 0.74 7.67 -2.62
CA VAL A 145 1.94 6.93 -2.22
C VAL A 145 1.72 6.23 -0.88
N PHE A 146 2.00 4.94 -0.83
CA PHE A 146 2.24 4.21 0.42
C PHE A 146 3.74 4.19 0.70
N TYR A 147 4.18 4.73 1.83
CA TYR A 147 5.60 4.80 2.19
C TYR A 147 5.97 3.77 3.24
N THR A 148 6.99 2.96 2.94
CA THR A 148 7.58 1.98 3.85
C THR A 148 9.06 2.29 4.00
N GLY A 149 9.46 2.87 5.13
CA GLY A 149 10.85 3.32 5.29
C GLY A 149 11.84 2.16 5.44
N TYR A 150 12.96 2.22 4.71
CA TYR A 150 14.00 1.19 4.75
C TYR A 150 14.73 1.21 6.09
N GLY A 151 14.41 0.24 6.95
CA GLY A 151 14.90 0.17 8.33
C GLY A 151 14.23 1.16 9.28
N GLU A 152 13.12 1.80 8.85
CA GLU A 152 12.34 2.70 9.69
C GLU A 152 11.16 1.97 10.32
N LYS A 153 10.73 2.38 11.51
CA LYS A 153 9.61 1.72 12.22
C LYS A 153 8.24 2.08 11.66
N GLY A 154 8.12 3.24 11.01
CA GLY A 154 6.86 3.85 10.60
C GLY A 154 6.14 4.51 11.78
N GLU A 155 5.75 5.77 11.63
CA GLU A 155 4.98 6.52 12.64
C GLU A 155 3.51 6.70 12.24
N GLY A 156 3.13 6.26 11.04
CA GLY A 156 1.78 6.45 10.49
C GLY A 156 1.47 7.89 10.12
N ARG A 157 2.49 8.69 9.80
CA ARG A 157 2.30 10.06 9.32
C ARG A 157 1.53 10.04 8.00
N ILE A 158 0.60 10.98 7.85
CA ILE A 158 -0.10 11.24 6.60
C ILE A 158 0.21 12.68 6.20
N ARG A 159 0.73 12.87 4.99
CA ARG A 159 0.96 14.19 4.39
C ARG A 159 0.26 14.27 3.04
N PHE A 160 0.13 15.48 2.52
CA PHE A 160 -0.46 15.74 1.22
C PHE A 160 0.55 16.50 0.36
N ALA A 161 0.64 16.10 -0.90
CA ALA A 161 1.26 16.91 -1.93
C ALA A 161 0.47 18.20 -2.16
N ASP A 162 1.10 19.19 -2.81
CA ASP A 162 0.46 20.48 -3.13
C ASP A 162 -0.85 20.32 -3.93
N ASN A 163 -0.96 19.25 -4.72
CA ASN A 163 -2.17 18.93 -5.50
C ASN A 163 -3.23 18.12 -4.72
N GLY A 164 -3.05 17.94 -3.41
CA GLY A 164 -4.01 17.26 -2.53
C GLY A 164 -3.98 15.73 -2.61
N LYS A 165 -3.00 15.12 -3.28
CA LYS A 165 -2.80 13.66 -3.26
C LYS A 165 -2.00 13.24 -2.02
N PRO A 166 -2.35 12.12 -1.37
CA PRO A 166 -1.73 11.74 -0.10
C PRO A 166 -0.45 10.91 -0.27
N ILE A 167 0.46 11.09 0.69
CA ILE A 167 1.50 10.11 1.04
C ILE A 167 1.21 9.58 2.45
N ILE A 168 1.18 8.26 2.58
CA ILE A 168 0.71 7.52 3.76
C ILE A 168 1.84 6.62 4.25
N GLU A 169 2.41 6.93 5.41
CA GLU A 169 3.47 6.13 6.02
C GLU A 169 2.92 4.87 6.69
N GLN A 170 3.72 3.79 6.66
CA GLN A 170 3.50 2.61 7.50
C GLN A 170 3.25 3.02 8.96
N ARG A 171 2.26 2.40 9.59
CA ARG A 171 1.94 2.64 11.00
C ARG A 171 2.05 1.40 11.88
N SER A 172 1.81 0.24 11.29
CA SER A 172 2.07 -1.06 11.88
C SER A 172 2.67 -1.97 10.81
N VAL A 173 3.35 -3.02 11.26
CA VAL A 173 3.95 -4.01 10.37
C VAL A 173 3.56 -5.40 10.87
N LEU A 174 3.30 -6.32 9.96
CA LEU A 174 3.12 -7.73 10.26
C LEU A 174 4.31 -8.47 9.67
N TRP A 175 5.32 -8.76 10.50
CA TRP A 175 6.61 -9.33 10.11
C TRP A 175 7.23 -10.09 11.29
N LYS A 176 7.31 -11.42 11.16
CA LYS A 176 7.88 -12.29 12.20
C LYS A 176 9.36 -11.95 12.48
N GLY A 177 9.68 -11.63 13.73
CA GLY A 177 11.06 -11.39 14.16
C GLY A 177 11.74 -10.16 13.55
N ILE A 178 10.96 -9.15 13.15
CA ILE A 178 11.50 -7.87 12.67
C ILE A 178 12.45 -7.22 13.71
N ASP A 179 13.38 -6.39 13.25
CA ASP A 179 14.35 -5.66 14.08
C ASP A 179 15.22 -6.57 14.96
N GLY A 180 15.61 -7.74 14.45
CA GLY A 180 16.47 -8.68 15.17
C GLY A 180 15.72 -9.57 16.17
N GLY A 181 14.48 -9.96 15.85
CA GLY A 181 13.70 -10.90 16.65
C GLY A 181 12.70 -10.25 17.62
N THR A 182 12.37 -8.97 17.43
CA THR A 182 11.35 -8.31 18.24
C THR A 182 9.95 -8.84 17.93
N ASP A 183 9.02 -8.61 18.86
CA ASP A 183 7.60 -8.95 18.73
C ASP A 183 6.76 -7.86 18.03
N ARG A 184 7.39 -6.76 17.59
CA ARG A 184 6.70 -5.60 16.97
C ARG A 184 5.81 -6.00 15.80
N GLY A 185 6.24 -7.00 15.03
CA GLY A 185 5.55 -7.51 13.85
C GLY A 185 4.72 -8.77 14.06
N GLU A 186 4.47 -9.18 15.31
CA GLU A 186 3.58 -10.31 15.62
C GLU A 186 2.11 -9.87 15.67
N GLU A 187 1.19 -10.79 15.35
CA GLU A 187 -0.25 -10.53 15.24
C GLU A 187 -0.81 -9.86 16.49
N ARG A 188 -0.43 -10.35 17.68
CA ARG A 188 -0.88 -9.80 18.96
C ARG A 188 -0.48 -8.33 19.12
N SER A 189 0.77 -7.99 18.81
CA SER A 189 1.28 -6.62 18.92
C SER A 189 0.56 -5.69 17.94
N VAL A 190 0.27 -6.16 16.72
CA VAL A 190 -0.49 -5.38 15.73
C VAL A 190 -1.93 -5.17 16.18
N ILE A 191 -2.59 -6.19 16.76
CA ILE A 191 -3.93 -6.08 17.34
C ILE A 191 -3.95 -5.04 18.47
N GLU A 192 -3.04 -5.12 19.44
CA GLU A 192 -2.96 -4.20 20.57
C GLU A 192 -2.67 -2.76 20.12
N GLN A 193 -1.81 -2.57 19.11
CA GLN A 193 -1.55 -1.27 18.51
C GLN A 193 -2.79 -0.67 17.83
N ILE A 194 -3.53 -1.46 17.05
CA ILE A 194 -4.73 -0.96 16.35
C ILE A 194 -5.84 -0.65 17.35
N ASN A 195 -6.09 -1.56 18.29
CA ASN A 195 -7.17 -1.41 19.28
C ASN A 195 -6.93 -0.29 20.30
N SER A 196 -5.68 0.17 20.48
CA SER A 196 -5.35 1.30 21.35
C SER A 196 -5.46 2.67 20.67
N ARG A 197 -5.59 2.71 19.33
CA ARG A 197 -5.70 3.96 18.57
C ARG A 197 -7.14 4.49 18.55
N PRO A 198 -7.32 5.82 18.43
CA PRO A 198 -8.65 6.41 18.44
C PRO A 198 -9.45 5.99 17.21
N ALA A 199 -10.76 5.80 17.40
CA ALA A 199 -11.73 5.61 16.33
C ALA A 199 -12.26 6.99 15.87
N ASN A 200 -11.40 7.78 15.23
CA ASN A 200 -11.73 9.11 14.75
C ASN A 200 -11.24 9.31 13.30
N PRO A 201 -12.13 9.22 12.30
CA PRO A 201 -11.74 9.31 10.90
C PRO A 201 -11.31 10.74 10.47
N HIS A 202 -11.45 11.75 11.32
CA HIS A 202 -11.05 13.14 11.04
C HIS A 202 -9.63 13.49 11.50
N THR A 203 -8.86 12.51 11.97
CA THR A 203 -7.42 12.68 12.29
C THR A 203 -6.60 11.55 11.68
N ALA A 204 -5.32 11.80 11.38
CA ALA A 204 -4.41 10.74 10.93
C ALA A 204 -4.32 9.57 11.93
N GLU A 205 -4.52 9.88 13.22
CA GLU A 205 -4.56 8.90 14.31
C GLU A 205 -5.69 7.86 14.17
N GLY A 206 -6.73 8.15 13.39
CA GLY A 206 -7.82 7.23 13.07
C GLY A 206 -7.54 6.23 11.94
N TYR A 207 -6.32 6.22 11.41
CA TYR A 207 -5.93 5.39 10.26
C TYR A 207 -4.71 4.53 10.60
N THR A 208 -4.74 3.26 10.23
CA THR A 208 -3.56 2.37 10.27
C THR A 208 -3.33 1.73 8.91
N PHE A 209 -2.24 2.10 8.27
CA PHE A 209 -1.65 1.32 7.19
C PHE A 209 -0.75 0.22 7.80
N VAL A 210 -1.13 -1.03 7.60
CA VAL A 210 -0.36 -2.23 7.99
C VAL A 210 0.41 -2.78 6.80
N PHE A 211 1.73 -2.81 6.87
CA PHE A 211 2.56 -3.47 5.87
C PHE A 211 2.79 -4.93 6.25
N VAL A 212 2.58 -5.86 5.32
CA VAL A 212 2.61 -7.30 5.58
C VAL A 212 3.80 -7.93 4.86
N HIS A 213 4.72 -8.52 5.63
CA HIS A 213 5.90 -9.18 5.09
C HIS A 213 5.55 -10.56 4.54
N CYS A 214 5.55 -10.68 3.20
CA CYS A 214 5.01 -11.84 2.49
C CYS A 214 5.70 -13.17 2.85
N TRP A 215 6.98 -13.14 3.22
CA TRP A 215 7.76 -14.35 3.50
C TRP A 215 7.52 -14.95 4.88
N THR A 216 6.94 -14.20 5.81
CA THR A 216 6.75 -14.68 7.18
C THR A 216 5.31 -14.59 7.68
N LYS A 217 4.43 -13.89 6.96
CA LYS A 217 3.05 -13.64 7.35
C LYS A 217 2.13 -13.78 6.14
N ASP A 218 1.29 -14.81 6.17
CA ASP A 218 0.32 -15.16 5.14
C ASP A 218 -1.06 -14.54 5.40
N GLN A 219 -2.04 -14.89 4.56
CA GLN A 219 -3.43 -14.45 4.74
C GLN A 219 -4.03 -14.94 6.06
N ALA A 220 -3.60 -16.09 6.60
CA ALA A 220 -4.06 -16.55 7.91
C ALA A 220 -3.55 -15.64 9.05
N ALA A 221 -2.32 -15.12 8.94
CA ALA A 221 -1.80 -14.10 9.87
C ALA A 221 -2.61 -12.79 9.80
N VAL A 222 -2.93 -12.32 8.58
CA VAL A 222 -3.80 -11.14 8.40
C VAL A 222 -5.17 -11.39 9.02
N LYS A 223 -5.80 -12.54 8.75
CA LYS A 223 -7.10 -12.91 9.32
C LYS A 223 -7.10 -12.94 10.84
N ARG A 224 -6.04 -13.48 11.47
CA ARG A 224 -5.87 -13.47 12.93
C ARG A 224 -5.85 -12.05 13.48
N VAL A 225 -5.18 -11.11 12.81
CA VAL A 225 -5.21 -9.70 13.19
C VAL A 225 -6.64 -9.17 13.11
N ILE A 226 -7.32 -9.35 11.98
CA ILE A 226 -8.68 -8.88 11.73
C ILE A 226 -9.66 -9.40 12.80
N ASP A 227 -9.57 -10.68 13.15
CA ASP A 227 -10.45 -11.31 14.14
C ASP A 227 -10.22 -10.80 15.58
N GLY A 228 -9.08 -10.19 15.84
CA GLY A 228 -8.75 -9.57 17.14
C GLY A 228 -9.11 -8.10 17.25
N LEU A 229 -9.59 -7.45 16.18
CA LEU A 229 -9.89 -6.02 16.19
C LEU A 229 -11.22 -5.70 16.87
N ASN A 230 -11.28 -4.53 17.52
CA ASN A 230 -12.49 -4.04 18.17
C ASN A 230 -13.62 -3.75 17.17
N GLU A 231 -14.87 -3.76 17.65
CA GLU A 231 -16.08 -3.54 16.82
C GLU A 231 -16.15 -2.16 16.13
N ASN A 232 -15.37 -1.18 16.59
CA ASN A 232 -15.24 0.14 15.99
C ASN A 232 -14.10 0.25 14.96
N VAL A 233 -13.44 -0.86 14.62
CA VAL A 233 -12.40 -0.90 13.59
C VAL A 233 -13.01 -1.38 12.26
N ARG A 234 -12.60 -0.78 11.15
CA ARG A 234 -13.05 -1.12 9.79
C ARG A 234 -11.86 -1.40 8.91
N VAL A 235 -11.76 -2.64 8.43
CA VAL A 235 -10.76 -3.04 7.44
C VAL A 235 -11.29 -2.75 6.05
N VAL A 236 -10.53 -2.02 5.25
CA VAL A 236 -10.92 -1.54 3.92
C VAL A 236 -9.80 -1.77 2.89
N PRO A 237 -10.14 -1.94 1.60
CA PRO A 237 -9.13 -2.07 0.56
C PRO A 237 -8.32 -0.77 0.40
N PRO A 238 -7.08 -0.84 -0.14
CA PRO A 238 -6.20 0.32 -0.27
C PRO A 238 -6.79 1.55 -0.97
N ASP A 239 -7.60 1.35 -2.01
CA ASP A 239 -8.26 2.44 -2.76
C ASP A 239 -9.31 3.17 -1.93
N VAL A 240 -10.10 2.42 -1.18
CA VAL A 240 -11.06 2.97 -0.23
C VAL A 240 -10.35 3.68 0.91
N PHE A 241 -9.25 3.13 1.43
CA PHE A 241 -8.43 3.77 2.44
C PHE A 241 -7.89 5.13 1.97
N VAL A 242 -7.37 5.20 0.74
CA VAL A 242 -6.91 6.46 0.13
C VAL A 242 -8.06 7.46 -0.05
N GLN A 243 -9.23 7.00 -0.51
CA GLN A 243 -10.42 7.86 -0.64
C GLN A 243 -10.82 8.46 0.72
N LEU A 244 -10.82 7.65 1.78
CA LEU A 244 -11.13 8.07 3.15
C LEU A 244 -10.15 9.13 3.66
N VAL A 245 -8.85 8.87 3.50
CA VAL A 245 -7.79 9.82 3.86
C VAL A 245 -7.98 11.15 3.12
N ARG A 246 -8.20 11.11 1.80
CA ARG A 246 -8.38 12.34 1.00
C ARG A 246 -9.61 13.12 1.44
N GLN A 247 -10.74 12.46 1.66
CA GLN A 247 -11.98 13.17 1.96
C GLN A 247 -11.99 13.77 3.37
N ASN A 248 -11.41 13.08 4.35
CA ASN A 248 -11.48 13.50 5.74
C ASN A 248 -10.29 14.36 6.19
N LEU A 249 -9.11 14.16 5.61
CA LEU A 249 -7.87 14.77 6.08
C LEU A 249 -7.25 15.77 5.11
N SER A 250 -7.72 15.86 3.86
CA SER A 250 -7.14 16.83 2.93
C SER A 250 -7.33 18.26 3.46
N PRO A 251 -6.33 19.14 3.30
CA PRO A 251 -6.49 20.55 3.61
C PRO A 251 -7.68 21.10 2.81
N ARG A 252 -8.66 21.71 3.51
CA ARG A 252 -9.73 22.43 2.82
C ARG A 252 -9.09 23.61 2.08
N GLN A 253 -9.27 23.65 0.76
CA GLN A 253 -8.93 24.83 -0.05
C GLN A 253 -9.83 26.01 0.30
#